data_AF-A0A1F9CDJ2-F1
#
_entry.id   AF-A0A1F9CDJ2-F1
#
_cell.length_a   1.000
_cell.length_b   1.000
_cell.length_c   1.000
_cell.angle_alpha   90.00
_cell.angle_beta   90.00
_cell.angle_gamma   90.00
#
_symmetry.space_group_name_H-M   'P 1'
#
loop_
_entity.id
_entity.type
_entity.pdbx_description
1 polymer ?
#
loop_
_entity_poly.entity_id
_entity_poly.type
_entity_poly.pdbx_seq_one_letter_code
_entity_poly.pdbx_strand_id
1 'polypeptide(L)'
;MHNVPESFLSKILKKRIESLGYASLKKFHSDRPELGCSYELLRQVVYAGRVPRSETLLRILHAMRFTPSQARRVMEFHYRGYVPQEGAPQSPPTDTGEENPHESRETAGGEPSGPASAGLGGEGERQAALSLHDPAEIASCLSRSLQKIPLQGNEDFWEIIRQMAGIAERKVQELARRKEDQPLLFEKEPEVIYHFLVRRAKIPPYLSKGENLPLEFARGIDYADRFRGAILGAVIGEVLGRPAQGLSPRDIRELYGQIEGYAPLRSHGRGPAAGYPSPPASLLLARSLLRQGRVDPEEIACLFATAPGRSRGGAEAEFAANLADRGYPWFESGVNAADSAPASWVVPLSLLRAADFRRMKLEAGIIASITHPNAAAIAGAIAQATAIARLLHTPSGSLDVLGFARGISPAITGIEPDRAARSRQSRQSPTLLRKLGTELAALLLRRAEIEEMQESLGNGTAVQEGLPFAWACFLRSPESFSEVVLPAANLGNDAEGTASMAGSLCGAYVGASAIPERFLSGLPWRKELEQAAEDLLTLARRDPEKGGTGSPTAS
;
A
#
# COMPACT_ATOMS: atom_id res chain seq x y z
N MET A 1 -12.30 -22.31 7.17
CA MET A 1 -12.99 -21.48 6.16
C MET A 1 -13.50 -20.27 6.92
N HIS A 2 -12.71 -19.20 6.94
CA HIS A 2 -13.14 -17.95 7.55
C HIS A 2 -14.10 -17.26 6.58
N ASN A 3 -15.31 -16.95 7.06
CA ASN A 3 -16.28 -16.14 6.35
C ASN A 3 -15.72 -14.72 6.23
N VAL A 4 -15.02 -14.45 5.13
CA VAL A 4 -14.88 -13.08 4.62
C VAL A 4 -16.30 -12.56 4.40
N PRO A 5 -16.68 -11.36 4.88
CA PRO A 5 -17.99 -10.80 4.60
C PRO A 5 -18.18 -10.77 3.08
N GLU A 6 -19.13 -11.58 2.62
CA GLU A 6 -19.34 -11.84 1.21
C GLU A 6 -19.74 -10.54 0.52
N SER A 7 -18.92 -10.09 -0.44
CA SER A 7 -19.15 -8.82 -1.12
C SER A 7 -20.49 -8.82 -1.84
N PHE A 8 -21.09 -7.64 -1.99
CA PHE A 8 -22.34 -7.44 -2.73
C PHE A 8 -22.28 -8.06 -4.14
N LEU A 9 -21.16 -7.88 -4.83
CA LEU A 9 -20.92 -8.47 -6.16
C LEU A 9 -20.91 -10.00 -6.11
N SER A 10 -20.19 -10.58 -5.14
CA SER A 10 -20.11 -12.03 -4.99
C SER A 10 -21.48 -12.66 -4.72
N LYS A 11 -22.28 -12.05 -3.83
CA LYS A 11 -23.65 -12.50 -3.54
C LYS A 11 -24.53 -12.53 -4.78
N ILE A 12 -24.49 -11.45 -5.57
CA ILE A 12 -25.31 -11.30 -6.77
C ILE A 12 -24.92 -12.32 -7.84
N LEU A 13 -23.62 -12.49 -8.09
CA LEU A 13 -23.15 -13.38 -9.15
C LEU A 13 -23.32 -14.86 -8.80
N LYS A 14 -23.08 -15.26 -7.55
CA LYS A 14 -23.33 -16.65 -7.08
C LYS A 14 -24.80 -17.04 -7.23
N LYS A 15 -25.70 -16.20 -6.68
CA LYS A 15 -27.14 -16.40 -6.80
C LYS A 15 -27.59 -16.44 -8.27
N ARG A 16 -26.91 -15.68 -9.13
CA ARG A 16 -27.22 -15.69 -10.57
C ARG A 16 -26.82 -16.99 -11.24
N ILE A 17 -25.66 -17.56 -10.94
CA ILE A 17 -25.21 -18.86 -11.47
C ILE A 17 -26.19 -19.97 -11.10
N GLU A 18 -26.65 -19.97 -9.85
CA GLU A 18 -27.69 -20.90 -9.37
C GLU A 18 -29.00 -20.70 -10.14
N SER A 19 -29.44 -19.45 -10.32
CA SER A 19 -30.68 -19.15 -11.07
C SER A 19 -30.62 -19.51 -12.55
N LEU A 20 -29.42 -19.61 -13.12
CA LEU A 20 -29.19 -20.01 -14.51
C LEU A 20 -29.09 -21.54 -14.67
N GLY A 21 -29.15 -22.32 -13.58
CA GLY A 21 -29.19 -23.79 -13.62
C GLY A 21 -27.82 -24.45 -13.83
N TYR A 22 -26.72 -23.74 -13.60
CA TYR A 22 -25.38 -24.32 -13.77
C TYR A 22 -24.92 -25.06 -12.50
N ALA A 23 -24.52 -26.32 -12.67
CA ALA A 23 -24.04 -27.17 -11.57
C ALA A 23 -22.69 -26.73 -10.97
N SER A 24 -21.90 -25.94 -11.71
CA SER A 24 -20.65 -25.34 -11.22
C SER A 24 -20.24 -24.14 -12.08
N LEU A 25 -19.41 -23.27 -11.50
CA LEU A 25 -18.81 -22.15 -12.25
C LEU A 25 -17.93 -22.64 -13.41
N LYS A 26 -17.30 -23.81 -13.28
CA LYS A 26 -16.45 -24.40 -14.31
C LYS A 26 -17.25 -24.81 -15.55
N LYS A 27 -18.45 -25.34 -15.33
CA LYS A 27 -19.42 -25.65 -16.39
C LYS A 27 -19.98 -24.37 -17.02
N PHE A 28 -20.28 -23.35 -16.22
CA PHE A 28 -20.67 -22.04 -16.76
C PHE A 28 -19.60 -21.42 -17.66
N HIS A 29 -18.32 -21.51 -17.26
CA HIS A 29 -17.20 -20.99 -18.04
C HIS A 29 -16.99 -21.76 -19.35
N SER A 30 -17.11 -23.09 -19.35
CA SER A 30 -16.99 -23.90 -20.57
C SER A 30 -18.10 -23.62 -21.59
N ASP A 31 -19.31 -23.35 -21.11
CA ASP A 31 -20.49 -23.18 -21.95
C ASP A 31 -20.64 -21.74 -22.48
N ARG A 32 -19.72 -20.84 -22.10
CA ARG A 32 -19.75 -19.39 -22.41
C ARG A 32 -18.38 -18.89 -22.91
N PRO A 33 -17.91 -19.34 -24.08
CA PRO A 33 -16.64 -18.89 -24.65
C PRO A 33 -16.60 -17.36 -24.89
N GLU A 34 -17.77 -16.72 -25.08
CA GLU A 34 -17.90 -15.27 -25.25
C GLU A 34 -17.46 -14.42 -24.04
N LEU A 35 -17.24 -15.04 -22.87
CA LEU A 35 -16.72 -14.37 -21.67
C LEU A 35 -15.33 -13.76 -21.89
N GLY A 36 -14.50 -14.38 -22.74
CA GLY A 36 -13.15 -13.88 -23.07
C GLY A 36 -12.23 -13.66 -21.85
N CYS A 37 -12.49 -14.35 -20.73
CA CYS A 37 -11.71 -14.25 -19.50
C CYS A 37 -11.30 -15.64 -18.99
N SER A 38 -10.19 -15.72 -18.27
CA SER A 38 -9.72 -17.00 -17.71
C SER A 38 -10.67 -17.51 -16.63
N TYR A 39 -10.72 -18.83 -16.46
CA TYR A 39 -11.53 -19.44 -15.41
C TYR A 39 -11.16 -18.92 -14.01
N GLU A 40 -9.87 -18.69 -13.75
CA GLU A 40 -9.41 -18.19 -12.47
C GLU A 40 -9.86 -16.74 -12.24
N LEU A 41 -9.84 -15.88 -13.27
CA LEU A 41 -10.38 -14.52 -13.16
C LEU A 41 -11.88 -14.55 -12.84
N LEU A 42 -12.66 -15.37 -13.54
CA LEU A 42 -14.08 -15.53 -13.27
C LEU A 42 -14.33 -16.06 -11.85
N ARG A 43 -13.51 -17.00 -11.37
CA ARG A 43 -13.58 -17.55 -10.01
C ARG A 43 -13.34 -16.48 -8.95
N GLN A 44 -12.34 -15.61 -9.15
CA GLN A 44 -12.03 -14.50 -8.24
C GLN A 44 -13.16 -13.45 -8.21
N VAL A 45 -13.78 -13.14 -9.36
CA VAL A 45 -14.90 -12.21 -9.43
C VAL A 45 -16.14 -12.76 -8.72
N VAL A 46 -16.50 -14.02 -8.99
CA VAL A 46 -17.72 -14.65 -8.47
C VAL A 46 -17.59 -15.03 -7.00
N TYR A 47 -16.49 -15.67 -6.60
CA TYR A 47 -16.36 -16.24 -5.24
C TYR A 47 -15.64 -15.33 -4.26
N ALA A 48 -14.63 -14.59 -4.72
CA ALA A 48 -13.87 -13.67 -3.88
C ALA A 48 -14.38 -12.22 -3.97
N GLY A 49 -15.31 -11.93 -4.90
CA GLY A 49 -15.89 -10.60 -5.01
C GLY A 49 -14.96 -9.55 -5.59
N ARG A 50 -13.87 -9.97 -6.23
CA ARG A 50 -12.89 -9.06 -6.83
C ARG A 50 -13.55 -8.32 -7.99
N VAL A 51 -13.59 -7.01 -7.94
CA VAL A 51 -14.11 -6.18 -9.04
C VAL A 51 -13.07 -6.19 -10.18
N PRO A 52 -13.40 -6.70 -11.39
CA PRO A 52 -12.45 -6.75 -12.51
C PRO A 52 -12.40 -5.39 -13.22
N ARG A 53 -12.07 -5.33 -14.52
CA ARG A 53 -12.24 -4.09 -15.33
C ARG A 53 -13.72 -3.89 -15.68
N SER A 54 -14.11 -2.67 -16.03
CA SER A 54 -15.49 -2.33 -16.43
C SER A 54 -15.99 -3.20 -17.58
N GLU A 55 -15.18 -3.40 -18.62
CA GLU A 55 -15.56 -4.15 -19.82
C GLU A 55 -15.68 -5.64 -19.52
N THR A 56 -14.84 -6.15 -18.62
CA THR A 56 -14.88 -7.54 -18.17
C THR A 56 -16.08 -7.77 -17.26
N LEU A 57 -16.37 -6.85 -16.34
CA LEU A 57 -17.55 -6.96 -15.49
C LEU A 57 -18.83 -6.89 -16.33
N LEU A 58 -18.89 -5.96 -17.29
CA LEU A 58 -20.03 -5.85 -18.19
C LEU A 58 -20.23 -7.11 -19.03
N ARG A 59 -19.15 -7.71 -19.56
CA ARG A 59 -19.20 -9.00 -20.26
C ARG A 59 -19.70 -10.13 -19.36
N ILE A 60 -19.23 -10.20 -18.11
CA ILE A 60 -19.70 -11.19 -17.14
C ILE A 60 -21.19 -10.99 -16.83
N LEU A 61 -21.63 -9.75 -16.59
CA LEU A 61 -23.03 -9.43 -16.33
C LEU A 61 -23.91 -9.74 -17.55
N HIS A 62 -23.43 -9.48 -18.76
CA HIS A 62 -24.14 -9.83 -19.98
C HIS A 62 -24.23 -11.34 -20.20
N ALA A 63 -23.12 -12.06 -20.02
CA ALA A 63 -23.08 -13.53 -20.10
C ALA A 63 -23.96 -14.19 -19.03
N MET A 64 -24.10 -13.57 -17.86
CA MET A 64 -25.01 -13.98 -16.78
C MET A 64 -26.44 -13.43 -16.96
N ARG A 65 -26.76 -12.88 -18.13
CA ARG A 65 -28.10 -12.41 -18.52
C ARG A 65 -28.70 -11.39 -17.55
N PHE A 66 -27.90 -10.47 -17.00
CA PHE A 66 -28.44 -9.32 -16.29
C PHE A 66 -29.12 -8.38 -17.29
N THR A 67 -30.27 -7.81 -16.91
CA THR A 67 -30.91 -6.78 -17.73
C THR A 67 -30.02 -5.54 -17.81
N PRO A 68 -30.13 -4.71 -18.87
CA PRO A 68 -29.34 -3.48 -19.00
C PRO A 68 -29.43 -2.56 -17.77
N SER A 69 -30.61 -2.45 -17.15
CA SER A 69 -30.82 -1.64 -15.94
C SER A 69 -30.14 -2.24 -14.69
N GLN A 70 -30.15 -3.56 -14.52
CA GLN A 70 -29.45 -4.23 -13.43
C GLN A 70 -27.93 -4.16 -13.61
N ALA A 71 -27.45 -4.39 -14.84
CA ALA A 71 -26.04 -4.28 -15.17
C ALA A 71 -25.55 -2.85 -14.89
N ARG A 72 -26.32 -1.83 -15.30
CA ARG A 72 -26.02 -0.42 -15.00
C ARG A 72 -25.92 -0.13 -13.50
N ARG A 73 -26.86 -0.61 -12.68
CA ARG A 73 -26.80 -0.40 -11.21
C ARG A 73 -25.58 -1.06 -10.58
N VAL A 74 -25.22 -2.27 -10.99
CA VAL A 74 -24.01 -2.96 -10.51
C VAL A 74 -22.76 -2.22 -10.97
N MET A 75 -22.75 -1.72 -12.21
CA MET A 75 -21.65 -0.94 -12.76
C MET A 75 -21.50 0.41 -12.06
N GLU A 76 -22.57 1.16 -11.80
CA GLU A 76 -22.54 2.44 -11.08
C GLU A 76 -22.10 2.28 -9.62
N PHE A 77 -22.49 1.18 -8.97
CA PHE A 77 -22.09 0.88 -7.59
C PHE A 77 -20.57 0.66 -7.45
N HIS A 78 -19.95 0.02 -8.44
CA HIS A 78 -18.52 -0.31 -8.41
C HIS A 78 -17.64 0.70 -9.18
N TYR A 79 -18.21 1.43 -10.14
CA TYR A 79 -17.54 2.42 -10.97
C TYR A 79 -18.39 3.69 -11.01
N ARG A 80 -18.17 4.61 -10.06
CA ARG A 80 -18.86 5.91 -10.01
C ARG A 80 -18.65 6.68 -11.32
N GLY A 81 -19.74 7.15 -11.94
CA GLY A 81 -19.72 7.93 -13.18
C GLY A 81 -19.72 7.14 -14.49
N TYR A 82 -20.19 5.88 -14.48
CA TYR A 82 -20.34 5.07 -15.71
C TYR A 82 -21.34 5.70 -16.70
N VAL A 83 -20.87 6.08 -17.89
CA VAL A 83 -21.69 6.52 -19.02
C VAL A 83 -21.81 5.36 -20.02
N PRO A 84 -23.02 4.86 -20.33
CA PRO A 84 -23.20 3.81 -21.33
C PRO A 84 -22.76 4.31 -22.72
N GLN A 85 -21.98 3.53 -23.46
CA GLN A 85 -21.89 3.71 -24.90
C GLN A 85 -23.15 3.12 -25.53
N GLU A 86 -24.08 3.96 -25.97
CA GLU A 86 -25.22 3.52 -26.79
C GLU A 86 -24.81 3.44 -28.26
N GLY A 87 -24.94 2.25 -28.85
CA GLY A 87 -25.10 2.05 -30.29
C GLY A 87 -23.82 1.87 -31.13
N ALA A 88 -23.52 0.62 -31.49
CA ALA A 88 -22.90 0.30 -32.77
C ALA A 88 -23.78 -0.77 -33.45
N PRO A 89 -24.31 -0.55 -34.68
CA PRO A 89 -25.06 -1.59 -35.37
C PRO A 89 -24.11 -2.68 -35.85
N GLN A 90 -24.38 -3.92 -35.43
CA GLN A 90 -23.81 -5.10 -36.07
C GLN A 90 -24.67 -5.44 -37.28
N SER A 91 -24.11 -5.32 -38.48
CA SER A 91 -24.60 -6.01 -39.68
C SER A 91 -23.57 -7.08 -40.08
N PRO A 92 -23.99 -8.29 -40.46
CA PRO A 92 -23.08 -9.38 -40.83
C PRO A 92 -22.52 -9.18 -42.25
N PRO A 93 -21.38 -9.81 -42.61
CA PRO A 93 -20.87 -9.77 -43.97
C PRO A 93 -21.66 -10.79 -44.82
N THR A 94 -22.30 -10.31 -45.88
CA THR A 94 -22.69 -11.14 -47.02
C THR A 94 -21.90 -10.73 -48.23
N ASP A 95 -21.45 -11.77 -48.91
CA ASP A 95 -20.57 -11.84 -50.06
C ASP A 95 -21.22 -11.29 -51.34
N THR A 96 -20.37 -11.07 -52.34
CA THR A 96 -20.62 -10.84 -53.78
C THR A 96 -20.89 -9.41 -54.28
N GLY A 97 -20.08 -9.01 -55.28
CA GLY A 97 -20.57 -8.36 -56.48
C GLY A 97 -20.22 -6.88 -56.66
N GLU A 98 -19.06 -6.64 -57.28
CA GLU A 98 -18.84 -5.73 -58.42
C GLU A 98 -19.37 -4.28 -58.47
N GLU A 99 -18.50 -3.43 -59.04
CA GLU A 99 -18.75 -2.13 -59.71
C GLU A 99 -18.70 -0.81 -58.88
N ASN A 100 -17.51 -0.19 -58.96
CA ASN A 100 -17.25 1.26 -59.09
C ASN A 100 -18.05 1.89 -60.28
N PRO A 101 -18.07 3.23 -60.52
CA PRO A 101 -17.44 4.35 -59.79
C PRO A 101 -18.34 5.63 -59.69
N HIS A 102 -17.72 6.71 -59.16
CA HIS A 102 -17.93 8.14 -59.49
C HIS A 102 -18.73 9.07 -58.55
N GLU A 103 -18.00 10.13 -58.19
CA GLU A 103 -18.39 11.55 -58.12
C GLU A 103 -18.86 12.19 -56.79
N SER A 104 -17.91 12.98 -56.24
CA SER A 104 -17.96 14.45 -56.15
C SER A 104 -18.95 15.16 -55.21
N ARG A 105 -18.35 16.02 -54.35
CA ARG A 105 -18.80 17.39 -53.98
C ARG A 105 -20.13 17.48 -53.22
N GLU A 106 -20.47 18.46 -52.41
CA GLU A 106 -19.89 19.73 -51.98
C GLU A 106 -20.66 20.16 -50.73
N THR A 107 -20.04 21.06 -49.99
CA THR A 107 -20.56 21.92 -48.92
C THR A 107 -21.85 22.67 -49.29
N ALA A 108 -22.75 22.92 -48.32
CA ALA A 108 -23.20 24.27 -47.93
C ALA A 108 -24.39 24.25 -46.93
N GLY A 109 -24.23 25.02 -45.85
CA GLY A 109 -25.11 26.16 -45.52
C GLY A 109 -26.51 25.93 -44.94
N GLY A 110 -26.79 26.62 -43.82
CA GLY A 110 -28.14 27.11 -43.52
C GLY A 110 -28.53 27.10 -42.04
N GLU A 111 -28.32 28.22 -41.35
CA GLU A 111 -29.22 28.63 -40.26
C GLU A 111 -30.61 28.94 -40.83
N PRO A 112 -31.68 28.94 -40.00
CA PRO A 112 -32.19 30.25 -39.59
C PRO A 112 -32.73 30.35 -38.13
N SER A 113 -32.48 31.54 -37.60
CA SER A 113 -33.17 32.35 -36.58
C SER A 113 -34.63 32.03 -36.17
N GLY A 114 -34.88 32.03 -34.85
CA GLY A 114 -35.90 32.78 -34.06
C GLY A 114 -37.41 32.65 -34.37
N PRO A 115 -38.33 32.87 -33.39
CA PRO A 115 -38.29 34.00 -32.45
C PRO A 115 -38.69 33.72 -30.98
N ALA A 116 -38.40 34.71 -30.13
CA ALA A 116 -38.75 34.83 -28.71
C ALA A 116 -40.21 35.29 -28.49
N SER A 117 -40.87 34.86 -27.41
CA SER A 117 -41.30 35.60 -26.19
C SER A 117 -42.60 34.92 -25.69
N ALA A 118 -43.05 34.85 -24.45
CA ALA A 118 -42.86 35.54 -23.16
C ALA A 118 -43.14 34.48 -22.05
N GLY A 119 -42.62 34.47 -20.83
CA GLY A 119 -42.40 35.55 -19.88
C GLY A 119 -43.35 35.36 -18.69
N LEU A 120 -42.93 34.69 -17.61
CA LEU A 120 -43.50 34.83 -16.26
C LEU A 120 -42.39 34.52 -15.23
N GLY A 121 -42.17 35.49 -14.34
CA GLY A 121 -41.04 35.53 -13.41
C GLY A 121 -41.19 34.69 -12.15
N GLY A 122 -40.09 34.65 -11.38
CA GLY A 122 -40.02 34.04 -10.05
C GLY A 122 -38.57 34.00 -9.59
N GLU A 123 -38.31 34.68 -8.49
CA GLU A 123 -37.01 35.08 -7.98
C GLU A 123 -36.10 33.93 -7.51
N GLY A 124 -34.79 34.18 -7.64
CA GLY A 124 -33.69 33.75 -6.80
C GLY A 124 -33.85 32.55 -5.87
N GLU A 125 -33.13 31.48 -6.18
CA GLU A 125 -32.31 30.78 -5.19
C GLU A 125 -31.19 30.02 -5.91
N ARG A 126 -29.99 30.63 -5.91
CA ARG A 126 -28.75 29.91 -6.17
C ARG A 126 -28.62 28.86 -5.05
N GLN A 127 -28.83 27.58 -5.37
CA GLN A 127 -28.40 26.49 -4.52
C GLN A 127 -26.87 26.53 -4.42
N ALA A 128 -26.38 27.23 -3.40
CA ALA A 128 -25.02 27.10 -2.94
C ALA A 128 -24.86 25.67 -2.41
N ALA A 129 -24.01 24.89 -3.08
CA ALA A 129 -23.54 23.62 -2.55
C ALA A 129 -22.84 23.90 -1.21
N LEU A 130 -23.52 23.57 -0.11
CA LEU A 130 -22.98 23.65 1.25
C LEU A 130 -21.77 22.73 1.37
N SER A 131 -20.57 23.30 1.36
CA SER A 131 -19.34 22.64 1.78
C SER A 131 -19.36 22.52 3.30
N LEU A 132 -20.04 21.49 3.80
CA LEU A 132 -20.08 21.18 5.22
C LEU A 132 -18.86 20.33 5.58
N HIS A 133 -17.78 20.98 6.01
CA HIS A 133 -16.59 20.31 6.54
C HIS A 133 -16.47 20.38 8.07
N ASP A 134 -17.28 21.23 8.73
CA ASP A 134 -17.30 21.34 10.19
C ASP A 134 -18.39 20.44 10.81
N PRO A 135 -18.03 19.45 11.65
CA PRO A 135 -18.99 18.61 12.39
C PRO A 135 -20.01 19.39 13.23
N ALA A 136 -19.64 20.55 13.79
CA ALA A 136 -20.54 21.37 14.60
C ALA A 136 -21.61 22.05 13.75
N GLU A 137 -21.25 22.53 12.56
CA GLU A 137 -22.19 23.10 11.60
C GLU A 137 -23.11 22.02 11.01
N ILE A 138 -22.57 20.83 10.74
CA ILE A 138 -23.37 19.66 10.32
C ILE A 138 -24.42 19.33 11.38
N ALA A 139 -24.01 19.22 12.64
CA ALA A 139 -24.92 18.90 13.75
C ALA A 139 -26.00 19.99 13.94
N SER A 140 -25.63 21.26 13.83
CA SER A 140 -26.55 22.41 13.92
C SER A 140 -27.55 22.43 12.74
N CYS A 141 -27.08 22.17 11.53
CA CYS A 141 -27.93 22.07 10.34
C CYS A 141 -28.88 20.87 10.40
N LEU A 142 -28.39 19.70 10.81
CA LEU A 142 -29.23 18.52 11.01
C LEU A 142 -30.29 18.77 12.08
N SER A 143 -29.93 19.38 13.20
CA SER A 143 -30.86 19.71 14.28
C SER A 143 -31.99 20.63 13.81
N ARG A 144 -31.68 21.66 13.00
CA ARG A 144 -32.67 22.57 12.44
C ARG A 144 -33.56 21.93 11.37
N SER A 145 -33.01 21.02 10.56
CA SER A 145 -33.74 20.39 9.46
C SER A 145 -34.63 19.24 9.94
N LEU A 146 -34.15 18.41 10.88
CA LEU A 146 -34.90 17.28 11.43
C LEU A 146 -36.16 17.74 12.17
N GLN A 147 -36.13 18.88 12.87
CA GLN A 147 -37.30 19.46 13.54
C GLN A 147 -38.45 19.82 12.59
N LYS A 148 -38.19 19.97 11.28
CA LYS A 148 -39.20 20.34 10.28
C LYS A 148 -39.92 19.12 9.68
N ILE A 149 -39.46 17.90 9.97
CA ILE A 149 -40.02 16.68 9.37
C ILE A 149 -41.06 16.09 10.34
N PRO A 150 -42.34 15.98 9.97
CA PRO A 150 -43.35 15.40 10.84
C PRO A 150 -43.14 13.91 11.03
N LEU A 151 -43.47 13.40 12.23
CA LEU A 151 -43.33 11.99 12.58
C LEU A 151 -44.35 11.10 11.84
N GLN A 152 -45.59 11.58 11.76
CA GLN A 152 -46.68 10.87 11.10
C GLN A 152 -46.45 10.87 9.58
N GLY A 153 -46.47 9.68 8.97
CA GLY A 153 -46.20 9.49 7.54
C GLY A 153 -44.72 9.40 7.15
N ASN A 154 -43.79 9.54 8.10
CA ASN A 154 -42.33 9.36 7.89
C ASN A 154 -41.72 8.39 8.92
N GLU A 155 -42.48 7.40 9.36
CA GLU A 155 -42.10 6.50 10.46
C GLU A 155 -40.80 5.74 10.15
N ASP A 156 -40.66 5.21 8.94
CA ASP A 156 -39.46 4.52 8.46
C ASP A 156 -38.21 5.42 8.48
N PHE A 157 -38.36 6.69 8.08
CA PHE A 157 -37.27 7.66 8.11
C PHE A 157 -36.80 7.92 9.55
N TRP A 158 -37.75 8.15 10.47
CA TRP A 158 -37.44 8.38 11.88
C TRP A 158 -36.92 7.13 12.60
N GLU A 159 -37.26 5.92 12.13
CA GLU A 159 -36.65 4.68 12.60
C GLU A 159 -35.18 4.56 12.15
N ILE A 160 -34.88 4.86 10.89
CA ILE A 160 -33.49 4.90 10.39
C ILE A 160 -32.67 5.94 11.15
N ILE A 161 -33.20 7.15 11.38
CA ILE A 161 -32.51 8.20 12.15
C ILE A 161 -32.23 7.74 13.58
N ARG A 162 -33.19 7.07 14.25
CA ARG A 162 -32.97 6.51 15.60
C ARG A 162 -31.89 5.43 15.61
N GLN A 163 -31.85 4.55 14.61
CA GLN A 163 -30.78 3.55 14.48
C GLN A 163 -29.41 4.21 14.26
N MET A 164 -29.34 5.23 13.38
CA MET A 164 -28.11 5.99 13.14
C MET A 164 -27.64 6.72 14.40
N ALA A 165 -28.56 7.36 15.14
CA ALA A 165 -28.26 8.00 16.42
C ALA A 165 -27.73 6.99 17.44
N GLY A 166 -28.36 5.82 17.58
CA GLY A 166 -27.87 4.77 18.49
C GLY A 166 -26.51 4.17 18.07
N ILE A 167 -26.16 4.19 16.79
CA ILE A 167 -24.80 3.85 16.33
C ILE A 167 -23.82 4.97 16.70
N ALA A 168 -24.20 6.24 16.49
CA ALA A 168 -23.37 7.40 16.83
C ALA A 168 -23.12 7.51 18.35
N GLU A 169 -24.15 7.32 19.17
CA GLU A 169 -24.03 7.31 20.64
C GLU A 169 -23.13 6.19 21.13
N ARG A 170 -23.28 4.96 20.59
CA ARG A 170 -22.36 3.87 20.90
C ARG A 170 -20.94 4.23 20.50
N LYS A 171 -20.71 4.82 19.32
CA LYS A 171 -19.39 5.30 18.90
C LYS A 171 -18.83 6.36 19.86
N VAL A 172 -19.64 7.31 20.32
CA VAL A 172 -19.22 8.36 21.27
C VAL A 172 -18.91 7.78 22.65
N GLN A 173 -19.74 6.87 23.17
CA GLN A 173 -19.51 6.21 24.45
C GLN A 173 -18.27 5.31 24.40
N GLU A 174 -18.04 4.62 23.28
CA GLU A 174 -16.82 3.86 23.05
C GLU A 174 -15.61 4.80 23.00
N LEU A 175 -15.68 5.92 22.27
CA LEU A 175 -14.64 6.97 22.27
C LEU A 175 -14.37 7.58 23.66
N ALA A 176 -15.39 7.75 24.49
CA ALA A 176 -15.25 8.26 25.86
C ALA A 176 -14.58 7.23 26.78
N ARG A 177 -15.02 5.96 26.76
CA ARG A 177 -14.33 4.86 27.46
C ARG A 177 -12.91 4.65 26.93
N ARG A 178 -12.68 4.84 25.63
CA ARG A 178 -11.37 4.79 24.98
C ARG A 178 -10.43 5.87 25.49
N LYS A 179 -10.89 7.06 25.93
CA LYS A 179 -10.04 8.07 26.60
C LYS A 179 -9.66 7.68 28.03
N GLU A 180 -10.50 6.90 28.71
CA GLU A 180 -10.22 6.35 30.05
C GLU A 180 -9.30 5.11 29.98
N ASP A 181 -9.40 4.29 28.92
CA ASP A 181 -8.54 3.14 28.64
C ASP A 181 -7.25 3.50 27.87
N GLN A 182 -7.21 4.67 27.23
CA GLN A 182 -6.00 5.26 26.68
C GLN A 182 -5.09 5.62 27.84
N PRO A 183 -3.85 5.12 27.89
CA PRO A 183 -2.92 5.62 28.85
C PRO A 183 -2.56 7.05 28.45
N LEU A 184 -3.16 8.04 29.11
CA LEU A 184 -2.62 9.39 29.29
C LEU A 184 -1.29 9.39 30.09
N LEU A 185 -0.63 8.24 30.21
CA LEU A 185 0.44 7.96 31.18
C LEU A 185 1.85 7.89 30.58
N PHE A 186 2.01 8.00 29.26
CA PHE A 186 3.33 7.84 28.65
C PHE A 186 3.83 9.20 28.19
N GLU A 187 5.02 9.58 28.62
CA GLU A 187 5.83 10.65 28.00
C GLU A 187 6.24 10.29 26.54
N LYS A 188 5.46 9.43 25.86
CA LYS A 188 5.73 8.76 24.59
C LYS A 188 7.09 8.06 24.55
N GLU A 189 7.54 7.56 25.70
CA GLU A 189 8.77 6.78 25.82
C GLU A 189 8.59 5.40 25.16
N PRO A 190 9.36 5.07 24.11
CA PRO A 190 9.26 3.82 23.36
C PRO A 190 9.39 2.55 24.20
N GLU A 191 10.21 2.53 25.24
CA GLU A 191 10.38 1.38 26.13
C GLU A 191 9.05 1.05 26.82
N VAL A 192 8.33 2.08 27.28
CA VAL A 192 7.05 1.90 27.96
C VAL A 192 5.97 1.44 26.98
N ILE A 193 5.95 2.02 25.78
CA ILE A 193 5.06 1.59 24.68
C ILE A 193 5.30 0.11 24.36
N TYR A 194 6.56 -0.29 24.21
CA TYR A 194 6.94 -1.67 23.96
C TYR A 194 6.47 -2.62 25.06
N HIS A 195 6.73 -2.30 26.32
CA HIS A 195 6.29 -3.13 27.45
C HIS A 195 4.76 -3.24 27.52
N PHE A 196 4.04 -2.16 27.21
CA PHE A 196 2.59 -2.17 27.11
C PHE A 196 2.10 -3.13 26.02
N LEU A 197 2.65 -3.04 24.80
CA LEU A 197 2.26 -3.89 23.68
C LEU A 197 2.57 -5.37 23.95
N VAL A 198 3.73 -5.67 24.56
CA VAL A 198 4.10 -7.03 24.96
C VAL A 198 3.15 -7.56 26.05
N ARG A 199 2.86 -6.78 27.10
CA ARG A 199 1.95 -7.19 28.18
C ARG A 199 0.53 -7.46 27.67
N ARG A 200 0.07 -6.68 26.68
CA ARG A 200 -1.23 -6.88 26.00
C ARG A 200 -1.20 -8.02 24.96
N ALA A 201 -0.07 -8.73 24.82
CA ALA A 201 0.14 -9.79 23.83
C ALA A 201 -0.13 -9.32 22.37
N LYS A 202 0.10 -8.04 22.08
CA LYS A 202 -0.04 -7.46 20.74
C LYS A 202 1.20 -7.71 19.86
N ILE A 203 2.37 -7.84 20.48
CA ILE A 203 3.65 -8.09 19.81
C ILE A 203 4.47 -9.13 20.58
N PRO A 204 5.38 -9.87 19.92
CA PRO A 204 6.35 -10.72 20.61
C PRO A 204 7.40 -9.87 21.35
N PRO A 205 8.05 -10.42 22.41
CA PRO A 205 9.11 -9.72 23.14
C PRO A 205 10.43 -9.70 22.34
N TYR A 206 10.48 -8.92 21.26
CA TYR A 206 11.60 -8.92 20.31
C TYR A 206 12.92 -8.29 20.82
N LEU A 207 12.93 -7.64 22.00
CA LEU A 207 14.15 -7.16 22.67
C LEU A 207 14.66 -8.12 23.75
N SER A 208 14.07 -9.31 23.88
CA SER A 208 14.47 -10.29 24.89
C SER A 208 15.90 -10.80 24.72
N LYS A 209 16.45 -10.74 23.50
CA LYS A 209 17.85 -11.05 23.23
C LYS A 209 18.66 -9.76 23.22
N GLY A 210 19.66 -9.70 24.11
CA GLY A 210 20.60 -8.57 24.29
C GLY A 210 21.62 -8.45 23.17
N GLU A 211 21.16 -8.43 21.92
CA GLU A 211 22.01 -8.19 20.76
C GLU A 211 22.46 -6.73 20.71
N ASN A 212 23.70 -6.51 20.32
CA ASN A 212 24.22 -5.18 20.06
C ASN A 212 25.01 -5.19 18.76
N LEU A 213 24.74 -4.21 17.90
CA LEU A 213 25.48 -3.98 16.67
C LEU A 213 26.16 -2.61 16.81
N PRO A 214 27.49 -2.52 16.78
CA PRO A 214 28.17 -1.24 16.85
C PRO A 214 27.88 -0.45 15.58
N LEU A 215 27.23 0.70 15.75
CA LEU A 215 26.89 1.64 14.70
C LEU A 215 27.42 3.01 15.10
N GLU A 216 28.55 3.42 14.52
CA GLU A 216 29.20 4.69 14.83
C GLU A 216 29.55 5.43 13.54
N PHE A 217 29.33 6.74 13.53
CA PHE A 217 29.71 7.58 12.40
C PHE A 217 31.24 7.56 12.25
N ALA A 218 31.71 7.09 11.09
CA ALA A 218 33.12 7.00 10.78
C ALA A 218 33.60 8.16 9.91
N ARG A 219 34.88 8.52 10.01
CA ARG A 219 35.49 9.45 9.05
C ARG A 219 35.65 8.76 7.69
N GLY A 220 35.56 9.54 6.61
CA GLY A 220 35.76 9.04 5.23
C GLY A 220 34.51 8.46 4.57
N ILE A 221 33.35 8.46 5.26
CA ILE A 221 32.06 8.12 4.69
C ILE A 221 31.24 9.40 4.51
N ASP A 222 30.73 9.63 3.29
CA ASP A 222 29.77 10.70 3.03
C ASP A 222 28.35 10.27 3.45
N TYR A 223 28.02 10.52 4.72
CA TYR A 223 26.70 10.19 5.25
C TYR A 223 25.57 11.03 4.65
N ALA A 224 25.84 12.25 4.17
CA ALA A 224 24.81 13.05 3.52
C ALA A 224 24.39 12.39 2.20
N ASP A 225 25.38 11.97 1.41
CA ASP A 225 25.12 11.24 0.17
C ASP A 225 24.41 9.89 0.43
N ARG A 226 24.81 9.14 1.45
CA ARG A 226 24.19 7.85 1.81
C ARG A 226 22.78 7.96 2.37
N PHE A 227 22.50 8.96 3.20
CA PHE A 227 21.16 9.21 3.72
C PHE A 227 20.20 9.59 2.59
N ARG A 228 20.63 10.49 1.69
CA ARG A 228 19.86 10.83 0.48
C ARG A 228 19.65 9.60 -0.39
N GLY A 229 20.72 8.84 -0.63
CA GLY A 229 20.67 7.63 -1.46
C GLY A 229 19.66 6.62 -0.94
N ALA A 230 19.66 6.34 0.37
CA ALA A 230 18.76 5.37 0.98
C ALA A 230 17.27 5.74 0.80
N ILE A 231 16.89 6.99 1.13
CA ILE A 231 15.49 7.40 1.07
C ILE A 231 15.02 7.61 -0.39
N LEU A 232 15.87 8.18 -1.25
CA LEU A 232 15.58 8.31 -2.68
C LEU A 232 15.46 6.93 -3.33
N GLY A 233 16.40 6.03 -3.04
CA GLY A 233 16.42 4.68 -3.57
C GLY A 233 15.15 3.90 -3.23
N ALA A 234 14.66 4.03 -1.99
CA ALA A 234 13.38 3.46 -1.57
C ALA A 234 12.21 3.96 -2.43
N VAL A 235 12.08 5.28 -2.55
CA VAL A 235 10.94 5.88 -3.28
C VAL A 235 11.05 5.63 -4.79
N ILE A 236 12.25 5.70 -5.37
CA ILE A 236 12.48 5.35 -6.77
C ILE A 236 12.05 3.91 -7.02
N GLY A 237 12.45 2.97 -6.16
CA GLY A 237 12.05 1.58 -6.26
C GLY A 237 10.53 1.39 -6.19
N GLU A 238 9.87 1.98 -5.20
CA GLU A 238 8.40 1.94 -5.06
C GLU A 238 7.70 2.48 -6.34
N VAL A 239 8.18 3.61 -6.84
CA VAL A 239 7.62 4.31 -7.99
C VAL A 239 7.84 3.52 -9.29
N LEU A 240 9.01 2.90 -9.48
CA LEU A 240 9.32 2.02 -10.63
C LEU A 240 8.57 0.68 -10.57
N GLY A 241 8.37 0.11 -9.38
CA GLY A 241 7.68 -1.16 -9.19
C GLY A 241 6.16 -1.08 -9.37
N ARG A 242 5.59 0.12 -9.23
CA ARG A 242 4.14 0.35 -9.24
C ARG A 242 3.39 -0.17 -10.48
N PRO A 243 3.89 0.02 -11.72
CA PRO A 243 3.23 -0.53 -12.91
C PRO A 243 3.21 -2.08 -12.93
N ALA A 244 4.15 -2.72 -12.24
CA ALA A 244 4.34 -4.16 -12.16
C ALA A 244 3.66 -4.82 -10.95
N GLN A 245 3.09 -4.04 -10.02
CA GLN A 245 2.46 -4.55 -8.81
C GLN A 245 1.31 -5.52 -9.14
N GLY A 246 1.39 -6.74 -8.60
CA GLY A 246 0.41 -7.81 -8.78
C GLY A 246 0.37 -8.43 -10.19
N LEU A 247 1.35 -8.12 -11.05
CA LEU A 247 1.48 -8.71 -12.39
C LEU A 247 2.49 -9.85 -12.40
N SER A 248 2.36 -10.76 -13.36
CA SER A 248 3.41 -11.75 -13.63
C SER A 248 4.52 -11.14 -14.50
N PRO A 249 5.76 -11.69 -14.48
CA PRO A 249 6.83 -11.28 -15.38
C PRO A 249 6.45 -11.34 -16.88
N ARG A 250 5.50 -12.22 -17.24
CA ARG A 250 4.98 -12.30 -18.60
C ARG A 250 4.08 -11.11 -18.92
N ASP A 251 3.12 -10.79 -18.04
CA ASP A 251 2.20 -9.68 -18.24
C ASP A 251 2.95 -8.34 -18.29
N ILE A 252 4.02 -8.19 -17.50
CA ILE A 252 4.88 -7.00 -17.52
C ILE A 252 5.54 -6.83 -18.89
N ARG A 253 6.11 -7.91 -19.44
CA ARG A 253 6.71 -7.90 -20.78
C ARG A 253 5.71 -7.59 -21.87
N GLU A 254 4.50 -8.14 -21.79
CA GLU A 254 3.43 -7.87 -22.77
C GLU A 254 2.92 -6.42 -22.68
N LEU A 255 2.84 -5.83 -21.49
CA LEU A 255 2.28 -4.49 -21.26
C LEU A 255 3.26 -3.33 -21.44
N TYR A 256 4.48 -3.55 -20.96
CA TYR A 256 5.49 -2.51 -20.75
C TYR A 256 6.82 -2.85 -21.42
N GLY A 257 7.00 -4.07 -21.94
CA GLY A 257 8.31 -4.56 -22.36
C GLY A 257 9.22 -4.70 -21.13
N GLN A 258 10.20 -3.82 -21.01
CA GLN A 258 11.02 -3.69 -19.81
C GLN A 258 10.79 -2.32 -19.21
N ILE A 259 10.45 -2.29 -17.92
CA ILE A 259 10.34 -1.04 -17.17
C ILE A 259 11.77 -0.55 -16.92
N GLU A 260 12.19 0.49 -17.63
CA GLU A 260 13.51 1.14 -17.49
C GLU A 260 13.44 2.55 -16.87
N GLY A 261 12.22 3.03 -16.61
CA GLY A 261 11.93 4.35 -16.08
C GLY A 261 10.47 4.48 -15.68
N TYR A 262 10.04 5.70 -15.39
CA TYR A 262 8.67 5.95 -14.93
C TYR A 262 7.65 5.74 -16.04
N ALA A 263 7.08 4.54 -16.09
CA ALA A 263 6.04 4.19 -17.04
C ALA A 263 4.66 4.69 -16.55
N PRO A 264 3.83 5.25 -17.45
CA PRO A 264 2.44 5.54 -17.11
C PRO A 264 1.72 4.23 -16.79
N LEU A 265 0.83 4.24 -15.80
CA LEU A 265 0.03 3.07 -15.45
C LEU A 265 -0.83 2.67 -16.66
N ARG A 266 -0.52 1.51 -17.26
CA ARG A 266 -1.29 0.96 -18.39
C ARG A 266 -2.28 -0.07 -17.88
N SER A 267 -3.46 0.41 -17.53
CA SER A 267 -4.63 -0.46 -17.48
C SER A 267 -5.12 -0.71 -18.92
N HIS A 268 -5.17 -1.96 -19.41
CA HIS A 268 -6.00 -2.32 -20.58
C HIS A 268 -7.39 -1.64 -20.45
N GLY A 269 -7.67 -0.63 -21.28
CA GLY A 269 -8.99 0.03 -21.35
C GLY A 269 -9.17 1.35 -20.59
N ARG A 270 -8.18 1.88 -19.86
CA ARG A 270 -8.21 3.29 -19.40
C ARG A 270 -6.94 3.99 -19.86
N GLY A 271 -7.11 5.16 -20.47
CA GLY A 271 -6.02 6.06 -20.83
C GLY A 271 -5.11 6.38 -19.63
N PRO A 272 -3.94 6.98 -19.85
CA PRO A 272 -2.92 7.18 -18.83
C PRO A 272 -3.53 7.81 -17.56
N ALA A 273 -3.39 7.13 -16.42
CA ALA A 273 -3.80 7.69 -15.14
C ALA A 273 -2.98 8.96 -14.86
N ALA A 274 -3.66 10.09 -14.67
CA ALA A 274 -3.04 11.34 -14.31
C ALA A 274 -2.42 11.24 -12.90
N GLY A 275 -1.11 11.46 -12.80
CA GLY A 275 -0.38 11.73 -11.56
C GLY A 275 -0.08 10.53 -10.65
N TYR A 276 1.07 10.59 -9.97
CA TYR A 276 1.38 9.68 -8.86
C TYR A 276 0.45 9.98 -7.67
N PRO A 277 -0.39 9.04 -7.19
CA PRO A 277 -1.63 9.46 -6.52
C PRO A 277 -1.48 9.92 -5.07
N SER A 278 -0.32 9.75 -4.42
CA SER A 278 -0.04 10.27 -3.06
C SER A 278 1.41 10.05 -2.63
N PRO A 279 1.88 10.80 -1.60
CA PRO A 279 3.19 10.59 -0.99
C PRO A 279 3.41 9.13 -0.55
N PRO A 280 4.62 8.56 -0.77
CA PRO A 280 4.96 7.21 -0.34
C PRO A 280 4.96 7.11 1.20
N ALA A 281 4.78 5.89 1.70
CA ALA A 281 4.74 5.60 3.12
C ALA A 281 6.00 6.05 3.88
N SER A 282 7.16 5.89 3.24
CA SER A 282 8.45 6.34 3.76
C SER A 282 8.49 7.85 3.94
N LEU A 283 7.96 8.64 3.00
CA LEU A 283 7.90 10.10 3.14
C LEU A 283 6.95 10.52 4.27
N LEU A 284 5.79 9.85 4.40
CA LEU A 284 4.87 10.12 5.50
C LEU A 284 5.49 9.82 6.87
N LEU A 285 6.23 8.72 6.97
CA LEU A 285 6.97 8.38 8.18
C LEU A 285 8.06 9.43 8.47
N ALA A 286 8.84 9.83 7.47
CA ALA A 286 9.84 10.89 7.62
C ALA A 286 9.23 12.20 8.16
N ARG A 287 8.08 12.62 7.61
CA ARG A 287 7.35 13.82 8.07
C ARG A 287 6.92 13.73 9.54
N SER A 288 6.56 12.55 10.03
CA SER A 288 6.18 12.36 11.43
C SER A 288 7.41 12.41 12.34
N LEU A 289 8.47 11.68 11.97
CA LEU A 289 9.71 11.63 12.74
C LEU A 289 10.37 13.01 12.86
N LEU A 290 10.38 13.80 11.79
CA LEU A 290 10.97 15.14 11.78
C LEU A 290 10.18 16.17 12.61
N ARG A 291 8.86 16.02 12.69
CA ARG A 291 8.02 16.93 13.50
C ARG A 291 8.28 16.82 14.99
N GLN A 292 8.50 15.60 15.48
CA GLN A 292 8.62 15.32 16.92
C GLN A 292 10.06 15.04 17.36
N GLY A 293 10.96 14.70 16.44
CA GLY A 293 12.29 14.15 16.74
C GLY A 293 12.25 12.78 17.44
N ARG A 294 11.07 12.15 17.49
CA ARG A 294 10.79 10.88 18.18
C ARG A 294 9.65 10.13 17.50
N VAL A 295 9.47 8.87 17.86
CA VAL A 295 8.36 8.05 17.39
C VAL A 295 7.08 8.38 18.16
N ASP A 296 6.06 8.79 17.42
CA ASP A 296 4.69 8.94 17.92
C ASP A 296 3.76 7.97 17.17
N PRO A 297 3.43 6.80 17.76
CA PRO A 297 2.64 5.79 17.07
C PRO A 297 1.24 6.25 16.67
N GLU A 298 0.62 7.14 17.44
CA GLU A 298 -0.74 7.62 17.15
C GLU A 298 -0.73 8.59 15.97
N GLU A 299 0.24 9.50 15.94
CA GLU A 299 0.45 10.40 14.79
C GLU A 299 0.76 9.60 13.51
N ILE A 300 1.67 8.63 13.59
CA ILE A 300 2.02 7.76 12.47
C ILE A 300 0.80 6.98 11.98
N ALA A 301 0.02 6.40 12.90
CA ALA A 301 -1.19 5.67 12.57
C ALA A 301 -2.20 6.54 11.84
N CYS A 302 -2.45 7.76 12.35
CA CYS A 302 -3.35 8.72 11.74
C CYS A 302 -2.87 9.12 10.34
N LEU A 303 -1.59 9.41 10.17
CA LEU A 303 -1.02 9.76 8.86
C LEU A 303 -1.14 8.61 7.86
N PHE A 304 -0.94 7.37 8.28
CA PHE A 304 -1.04 6.21 7.41
C PHE A 304 -2.49 5.89 7.01
N ALA A 305 -3.44 6.04 7.94
CA ALA A 305 -4.85 5.75 7.67
C ALA A 305 -5.55 6.83 6.82
N THR A 306 -5.11 8.09 6.91
CA THR A 306 -5.76 9.22 6.23
C THR A 306 -5.11 9.61 4.90
N ALA A 307 -3.96 9.01 4.56
CA ALA A 307 -3.26 9.28 3.30
C ALA A 307 -4.13 8.88 2.08
N PRO A 308 -4.45 9.82 1.17
CA PRO A 308 -5.26 9.52 0.00
C PRO A 308 -4.63 8.41 -0.86
N GLY A 309 -5.44 7.58 -1.53
CA GLY A 309 -4.94 6.62 -2.52
C GLY A 309 -3.98 5.52 -2.00
N ARG A 310 -3.72 5.44 -0.69
CA ARG A 310 -2.87 4.39 -0.07
C ARG A 310 -3.63 3.09 0.16
N SER A 311 -4.92 3.13 0.49
CA SER A 311 -5.74 1.93 0.69
C SER A 311 -6.04 1.21 -0.63
N ARG A 312 -5.06 0.47 -1.17
CA ARG A 312 -5.18 -0.31 -2.41
C ARG A 312 -5.66 -1.76 -2.20
N GLY A 313 -6.19 -2.06 -1.01
CA GLY A 313 -6.61 -3.38 -0.57
C GLY A 313 -5.65 -3.98 0.47
N GLY A 314 -5.91 -5.21 0.91
CA GLY A 314 -5.03 -5.93 1.84
C GLY A 314 -5.04 -5.39 3.28
N ALA A 315 -3.96 -5.70 4.01
CA ALA A 315 -3.82 -5.38 5.44
C ALA A 315 -3.82 -3.87 5.72
N GLU A 316 -3.19 -3.05 4.88
CA GLU A 316 -3.13 -1.60 5.08
C GLU A 316 -4.50 -0.93 4.90
N ALA A 317 -5.33 -1.39 3.96
CA ALA A 317 -6.67 -0.88 3.77
C ALA A 317 -7.60 -1.24 4.93
N GLU A 318 -7.51 -2.47 5.44
CA GLU A 318 -8.27 -2.91 6.61
C GLU A 318 -7.78 -2.20 7.89
N PHE A 319 -6.47 -1.97 8.03
CA PHE A 319 -5.92 -1.11 9.10
C PHE A 319 -6.50 0.31 9.06
N ALA A 320 -6.53 0.93 7.88
CA ALA A 320 -7.08 2.27 7.72
C ALA A 320 -8.57 2.30 8.08
N ALA A 321 -9.35 1.30 7.65
CA ALA A 321 -10.76 1.17 8.02
C ALA A 321 -10.95 0.93 9.54
N ASN A 322 -10.09 0.12 10.16
CA ASN A 322 -10.11 -0.09 11.60
C ASN A 322 -9.90 1.21 12.37
N LEU A 323 -8.91 2.02 11.98
CA LEU A 323 -8.61 3.28 12.65
C LEU A 323 -9.65 4.37 12.33
N ALA A 324 -9.93 4.62 11.05
CA ALA A 324 -10.73 5.75 10.62
C ALA A 324 -12.25 5.48 10.69
N ASP A 325 -12.71 4.31 10.23
CA ASP A 325 -14.15 4.03 10.10
C ASP A 325 -14.74 3.39 11.37
N ARG A 326 -13.98 2.46 11.97
CA ARG A 326 -14.36 1.71 13.18
C ARG A 326 -13.88 2.39 14.47
N GLY A 327 -12.89 3.27 14.38
CA GLY A 327 -12.38 4.04 15.51
C GLY A 327 -11.56 3.23 16.51
N TYR A 328 -11.01 2.09 16.11
CA TYR A 328 -10.13 1.31 16.98
C TYR A 328 -8.89 2.14 17.35
N PRO A 329 -8.36 2.02 18.59
CA PRO A 329 -7.11 2.67 18.93
C PRO A 329 -5.97 2.11 18.06
N TRP A 330 -4.92 2.91 17.82
CA TRP A 330 -3.85 2.56 16.88
C TRP A 330 -3.24 1.18 17.11
N PHE A 331 -3.09 0.75 18.38
CA PHE A 331 -2.51 -0.54 18.77
C PHE A 331 -3.45 -1.74 18.60
N GLU A 332 -4.69 -1.51 18.18
CA GLU A 332 -5.68 -2.54 17.82
C GLU A 332 -6.13 -2.44 16.37
N SER A 333 -5.76 -1.38 15.66
CA SER A 333 -6.14 -1.18 14.27
C SER A 333 -5.35 -2.06 13.30
N GLY A 334 -4.15 -2.48 13.67
CA GLY A 334 -3.28 -3.30 12.82
C GLY A 334 -3.86 -4.67 12.48
N VAL A 335 -3.49 -5.19 11.32
CA VAL A 335 -3.92 -6.50 10.81
C VAL A 335 -2.81 -7.52 10.99
N ASN A 336 -3.11 -8.65 11.62
CA ASN A 336 -2.14 -9.72 11.85
C ASN A 336 -1.82 -10.49 10.54
N ALA A 337 -1.05 -9.85 9.66
CA ALA A 337 -0.58 -10.39 8.39
C ALA A 337 0.95 -10.40 8.35
N ALA A 338 1.55 -11.46 7.80
CA ALA A 338 3.00 -11.65 7.70
C ALA A 338 3.58 -10.96 6.45
N ASP A 339 3.23 -9.70 6.22
CA ASP A 339 3.53 -8.98 4.99
C ASP A 339 4.82 -8.13 5.09
N SER A 340 5.46 -7.90 3.95
CA SER A 340 6.72 -7.13 3.77
C SER A 340 6.53 -5.62 3.90
N ALA A 341 5.30 -5.11 3.87
CA ALA A 341 5.01 -3.68 3.79
C ALA A 341 5.77 -2.85 4.86
N PRO A 342 5.81 -3.22 6.16
CA PRO A 342 6.62 -2.50 7.13
C PRO A 342 8.09 -2.33 6.78
N ALA A 343 8.70 -3.35 6.16
CA ALA A 343 10.09 -3.28 5.73
C ALA A 343 10.27 -2.32 4.54
N SER A 344 9.30 -2.21 3.62
CA SER A 344 9.43 -1.36 2.43
C SER A 344 9.43 0.14 2.72
N TRP A 345 8.99 0.57 3.90
CA TRP A 345 8.94 1.99 4.27
C TRP A 345 9.68 2.37 5.56
N VAL A 346 10.39 1.44 6.21
CA VAL A 346 11.12 1.69 7.48
C VAL A 346 12.33 2.61 7.35
N VAL A 347 12.81 2.88 6.13
CA VAL A 347 14.06 3.62 5.86
C VAL A 347 14.25 4.91 6.68
N PRO A 348 13.26 5.80 6.87
CA PRO A 348 13.48 7.05 7.61
C PRO A 348 13.83 6.82 9.08
N LEU A 349 13.28 5.78 9.69
CA LEU A 349 13.61 5.40 11.06
C LEU A 349 15.07 4.93 11.16
N SER A 350 15.49 4.09 10.20
CA SER A 350 16.87 3.60 10.12
C SER A 350 17.88 4.75 9.99
N LEU A 351 17.52 5.80 9.24
CA LEU A 351 18.31 7.02 9.12
C LEU A 351 18.35 7.80 10.44
N LEU A 352 17.20 8.03 11.07
CA LEU A 352 17.11 8.75 12.35
C LEU A 352 17.95 8.09 13.45
N ARG A 353 17.95 6.76 13.49
CA ARG A 353 18.63 5.95 14.51
C ARG A 353 19.88 5.27 13.98
N ALA A 354 20.52 5.85 12.97
CA ALA A 354 21.66 5.25 12.29
C ALA A 354 22.81 4.87 13.25
N ALA A 355 22.99 5.60 14.36
CA ALA A 355 24.02 5.34 15.36
C ALA A 355 23.51 4.70 16.67
N ASP A 356 22.24 4.26 16.74
CA ASP A 356 21.67 3.63 17.94
C ASP A 356 20.86 2.38 17.57
N PHE A 357 21.57 1.25 17.50
CA PHE A 357 20.98 -0.04 17.13
C PHE A 357 19.83 -0.45 18.06
N ARG A 358 20.00 -0.26 19.38
CA ARG A 358 19.00 -0.72 20.36
C ARG A 358 17.72 0.09 20.22
N ARG A 359 17.83 1.42 20.10
CA ARG A 359 16.67 2.29 19.90
C ARG A 359 16.03 2.07 18.53
N MET A 360 16.82 1.88 17.48
CA MET A 360 16.31 1.52 16.15
C MET A 360 15.48 0.23 16.20
N LYS A 361 16.01 -0.85 16.80
CA LYS A 361 15.32 -2.14 16.92
C LYS A 361 14.02 -2.00 17.73
N LEU A 362 14.05 -1.25 18.83
CA LEU A 362 12.89 -0.94 19.66
C LEU A 362 11.78 -0.24 18.85
N GLU A 363 12.13 0.88 18.22
CA GLU A 363 11.20 1.74 17.49
C GLU A 363 10.70 1.09 16.20
N ALA A 364 11.52 0.30 15.50
CA ALA A 364 11.15 -0.38 14.25
C ALA A 364 10.03 -1.40 14.49
N GLY A 365 10.12 -2.17 15.58
CA GLY A 365 9.07 -3.12 15.94
C GLY A 365 7.77 -2.44 16.37
N ILE A 366 7.84 -1.30 17.06
CA ILE A 366 6.65 -0.50 17.42
C ILE A 366 5.96 0.00 16.16
N ILE A 367 6.70 0.67 15.26
CA ILE A 367 6.12 1.26 14.06
C ILE A 367 5.55 0.18 13.14
N ALA A 368 6.24 -0.95 12.97
CA ALA A 368 5.71 -2.09 12.21
C ALA A 368 4.38 -2.59 12.78
N SER A 369 4.27 -2.69 14.12
CA SER A 369 3.08 -3.20 14.80
C SER A 369 1.83 -2.33 14.65
N ILE A 370 1.98 -1.05 14.29
CA ILE A 370 0.84 -0.13 14.04
C ILE A 370 -0.07 -0.70 12.95
N THR A 371 0.53 -1.19 11.86
CA THR A 371 -0.21 -1.73 10.71
C THR A 371 -0.21 -3.25 10.67
N HIS A 372 0.89 -3.88 11.09
CA HIS A 372 1.12 -5.32 11.00
C HIS A 372 1.65 -5.87 12.34
N PRO A 373 0.79 -6.10 13.36
CA PRO A 373 1.15 -6.73 14.63
C PRO A 373 1.38 -8.24 14.46
N ASN A 374 2.26 -8.62 13.53
CA ASN A 374 2.66 -9.98 13.23
C ASN A 374 4.16 -10.13 13.46
N ALA A 375 4.56 -11.23 14.11
CA ALA A 375 5.96 -11.49 14.45
C ALA A 375 6.91 -11.45 13.24
N ALA A 376 6.49 -12.00 12.09
CA ALA A 376 7.33 -12.03 10.90
C ALA A 376 7.44 -10.64 10.25
N ALA A 377 6.34 -9.87 10.20
CA ALA A 377 6.37 -8.50 9.67
C ALA A 377 7.26 -7.58 10.53
N ILE A 378 7.17 -7.72 11.86
CA ILE A 378 8.05 -7.03 12.83
C ILE A 378 9.51 -7.44 12.62
N ALA A 379 9.79 -8.74 12.47
CA ALA A 379 11.13 -9.22 12.16
C ALA A 379 11.65 -8.64 10.85
N GLY A 380 10.82 -8.59 9.80
CA GLY A 380 11.20 -8.00 8.51
C GLY A 380 11.56 -6.53 8.60
N ALA A 381 10.76 -5.72 9.32
CA ALA A 381 11.06 -4.31 9.53
C ALA A 381 12.38 -4.11 10.28
N ILE A 382 12.62 -4.89 11.34
CA ILE A 382 13.87 -4.86 12.11
C ILE A 382 15.07 -5.29 11.24
N ALA A 383 14.92 -6.37 10.46
CA ALA A 383 15.97 -6.85 9.55
C ALA A 383 16.33 -5.79 8.51
N GLN A 384 15.33 -5.21 7.84
CA GLN A 384 15.54 -4.18 6.83
C GLN A 384 16.17 -2.92 7.45
N ALA A 385 15.69 -2.48 8.61
CA ALA A 385 16.27 -1.33 9.30
C ALA A 385 17.73 -1.57 9.67
N THR A 386 18.02 -2.76 10.21
CA THR A 386 19.39 -3.18 10.55
C THR A 386 20.29 -3.25 9.32
N ALA A 387 19.78 -3.75 8.19
CA ALA A 387 20.52 -3.83 6.94
C ALA A 387 20.88 -2.43 6.40
N ILE A 388 19.90 -1.52 6.37
CA ILE A 388 20.12 -0.13 5.95
C ILE A 388 21.17 0.51 6.86
N ALA A 389 20.99 0.46 8.18
CA ALA A 389 21.93 1.05 9.12
C ALA A 389 23.34 0.46 8.94
N ARG A 390 23.48 -0.86 8.84
CA ARG A 390 24.78 -1.50 8.61
C ARG A 390 25.43 -0.99 7.32
N LEU A 391 24.68 -0.87 6.22
CA LEU A 391 25.20 -0.39 4.94
C LEU A 391 25.62 1.08 4.97
N LEU A 392 24.92 1.94 5.71
CA LEU A 392 25.34 3.33 5.93
C LEU A 392 26.77 3.42 6.50
N HIS A 393 27.18 2.44 7.30
CA HIS A 393 28.51 2.37 7.92
C HIS A 393 29.52 1.47 7.19
N THR A 394 29.12 0.75 6.14
CA THR A 394 30.01 -0.13 5.37
C THR A 394 30.76 0.67 4.30
N PRO A 395 32.09 0.78 4.32
CA PRO A 395 32.84 1.47 3.27
C PRO A 395 32.56 0.91 1.87
N SER A 396 32.53 1.76 0.85
CA SER A 396 32.33 1.32 -0.53
C SER A 396 33.41 0.32 -0.97
N GLY A 397 33.02 -0.68 -1.75
CA GLY A 397 33.88 -1.81 -2.16
C GLY A 397 34.21 -2.84 -1.07
N SER A 398 33.74 -2.69 0.17
CA SER A 398 34.09 -3.59 1.30
C SER A 398 32.98 -4.55 1.74
N LEU A 399 31.86 -4.56 1.03
CA LEU A 399 30.70 -5.38 1.40
C LEU A 399 30.99 -6.89 1.28
N ASP A 400 30.95 -7.60 2.41
CA ASP A 400 30.92 -9.06 2.42
C ASP A 400 29.53 -9.57 1.99
N VAL A 401 29.36 -9.77 0.69
CA VAL A 401 28.11 -10.22 0.08
C VAL A 401 27.61 -11.55 0.67
N LEU A 402 28.51 -12.49 0.96
CA LEU A 402 28.12 -13.83 1.42
C LEU A 402 27.77 -13.84 2.92
N GLY A 403 28.48 -13.06 3.72
CA GLY A 403 28.26 -12.94 5.15
C GLY A 403 27.18 -11.94 5.55
N PHE A 404 26.83 -10.98 4.69
CA PHE A 404 25.94 -9.86 5.05
C PHE A 404 24.61 -10.31 5.66
N ALA A 405 23.86 -11.18 4.97
CA ALA A 405 22.55 -11.63 5.45
C ALA A 405 22.65 -12.45 6.75
N ARG A 406 23.71 -13.24 6.91
CA ARG A 406 23.98 -13.99 8.14
C ARG A 406 24.37 -13.06 9.29
N GLY A 407 25.13 -12.01 9.02
CA GLY A 407 25.54 -11.01 10.01
C GLY A 407 24.36 -10.22 10.59
N ILE A 408 23.26 -10.09 9.85
CA ILE A 408 22.03 -9.41 10.32
C ILE A 408 21.06 -10.37 11.00
N SER A 409 21.11 -11.66 10.67
CA SER A 409 20.20 -12.68 11.23
C SER A 409 20.10 -12.67 12.77
N PRO A 410 21.18 -12.42 13.55
CA PRO A 410 21.07 -12.20 14.99
C PRO A 410 19.97 -11.23 15.37
N ALA A 411 19.89 -10.05 14.73
CA ALA A 411 18.95 -8.96 15.04
C ALA A 411 17.46 -9.38 15.14
N ILE A 412 17.09 -10.48 14.47
CA ILE A 412 15.72 -10.99 14.40
C ILE A 412 15.51 -12.36 15.06
N THR A 413 16.51 -12.85 15.79
CA THR A 413 16.46 -14.21 16.34
C THR A 413 15.44 -14.30 17.47
N GLY A 414 14.53 -15.28 17.39
CA GLY A 414 13.52 -15.53 18.42
C GLY A 414 12.34 -14.54 18.41
N ILE A 415 12.23 -13.68 17.39
CA ILE A 415 11.04 -12.86 17.16
C ILE A 415 9.92 -13.72 16.60
N GLU A 416 10.21 -14.47 15.53
CA GLU A 416 9.30 -15.47 15.00
C GLU A 416 9.30 -16.71 15.92
N PRO A 417 8.15 -17.39 16.09
CA PRO A 417 8.13 -18.67 16.76
C PRO A 417 8.97 -19.67 15.96
N ASP A 418 9.74 -20.54 16.64
CA ASP A 418 10.55 -21.62 16.03
C ASP A 418 9.72 -22.55 15.11
N ARG A 419 8.39 -22.47 15.20
CA ARG A 419 7.41 -23.17 14.38
C ARG A 419 6.40 -22.17 13.84
N ALA A 420 6.42 -21.93 12.53
CA ALA A 420 5.34 -21.21 11.85
C ALA A 420 3.99 -21.88 12.20
N ALA A 421 2.95 -21.08 12.48
CA ALA A 421 1.63 -21.59 12.79
C ALA A 421 1.17 -22.58 11.70
N ARG A 422 0.72 -23.77 12.09
CA ARG A 422 0.32 -24.83 11.15
C ARG A 422 -0.82 -24.32 10.27
N SER A 423 -0.55 -24.02 9.01
CA SER A 423 -1.59 -23.96 7.98
C SER A 423 -2.19 -25.35 7.79
N ARG A 424 -3.52 -25.44 7.66
CA ARG A 424 -4.28 -26.68 7.45
C ARG A 424 -4.03 -27.33 6.08
N GLN A 425 -3.23 -26.72 5.21
CA GLN A 425 -2.90 -27.19 3.87
C GLN A 425 -1.41 -26.92 3.58
N SER A 426 -0.63 -28.00 3.51
CA SER A 426 0.65 -28.14 2.78
C SER A 426 1.86 -27.26 3.17
N ARG A 427 2.92 -27.95 3.64
CA ARG A 427 4.35 -27.57 3.80
C ARG A 427 4.66 -26.40 4.74
N GLN A 428 5.61 -26.63 5.66
CA GLN A 428 6.09 -25.63 6.62
C GLN A 428 6.75 -24.47 5.86
N SER A 429 6.19 -23.26 5.93
CA SER A 429 6.89 -22.06 5.45
C SER A 429 8.08 -21.78 6.37
N PRO A 430 9.30 -21.62 5.82
CA PRO A 430 10.48 -21.28 6.61
C PRO A 430 10.29 -19.90 7.25
N THR A 431 10.84 -19.72 8.46
CA THR A 431 10.97 -18.41 9.12
C THR A 431 11.83 -17.47 8.28
N LEU A 432 11.64 -16.16 8.42
CA LEU A 432 12.48 -15.15 7.77
C LEU A 432 13.97 -15.35 8.12
N LEU A 433 14.29 -15.69 9.36
CA LEU A 433 15.66 -15.97 9.80
C LEU A 433 16.33 -17.07 8.94
N ARG A 434 15.60 -18.16 8.66
CA ARG A 434 16.07 -19.25 7.80
C ARG A 434 16.21 -18.82 6.33
N LYS A 435 15.23 -18.06 5.83
CA LYS A 435 15.27 -17.51 4.46
C LYS A 435 16.53 -16.66 4.24
N LEU A 436 16.84 -15.75 5.17
CA LEU A 436 18.01 -14.86 5.07
C LEU A 436 19.33 -15.58 5.37
N GLY A 437 19.42 -16.30 6.49
CA GLY A 437 20.69 -16.87 6.96
C GLY A 437 21.12 -18.15 6.22
N THR A 438 20.18 -18.89 5.64
CA THR A 438 20.44 -20.18 4.98
C THR A 438 20.14 -20.16 3.48
N GLU A 439 18.89 -19.90 3.09
CA GLU A 439 18.47 -20.03 1.68
C GLU A 439 19.12 -18.96 0.80
N LEU A 440 18.99 -17.68 1.15
CA LEU A 440 19.63 -16.58 0.43
C LEU A 440 21.15 -16.74 0.38
N ALA A 441 21.77 -17.07 1.51
CA ALA A 441 23.23 -17.28 1.57
C ALA A 441 23.69 -18.43 0.65
N ALA A 442 22.93 -19.52 0.54
CA ALA A 442 23.24 -20.62 -0.37
C ALA A 442 23.09 -20.22 -1.84
N LEU A 443 22.06 -19.45 -2.18
CA LEU A 443 21.85 -18.89 -3.53
C LEU A 443 22.97 -17.95 -3.95
N LEU A 444 23.43 -17.08 -3.04
CA LEU A 444 24.55 -16.18 -3.28
C LEU A 444 25.86 -16.94 -3.46
N LEU A 445 26.11 -17.98 -2.65
CA LEU A 445 27.31 -18.82 -2.73
C LEU A 445 27.46 -19.51 -4.07
N ARG A 446 26.35 -20.05 -4.62
CA ARG A 446 26.33 -20.70 -5.93
C ARG A 446 26.23 -19.72 -7.11
N ARG A 447 26.16 -18.42 -6.85
CA ARG A 447 25.96 -17.36 -7.85
C ARG A 447 24.73 -17.59 -8.73
N ALA A 448 23.61 -17.95 -8.11
CA ALA A 448 22.34 -18.11 -8.83
C ALA A 448 21.94 -16.82 -9.56
N GLU A 449 21.29 -16.96 -10.71
CA GLU A 449 20.70 -15.85 -11.45
C GLU A 449 19.46 -15.31 -10.72
N ILE A 450 19.08 -14.06 -11.00
CA ILE A 450 18.00 -13.39 -10.25
C ILE A 450 16.65 -14.11 -10.43
N GLU A 451 16.36 -14.65 -11.61
CA GLU A 451 15.16 -15.43 -11.88
C GLU A 451 15.12 -16.72 -11.04
N GLU A 452 16.25 -17.41 -10.92
CA GLU A 452 16.36 -18.60 -10.07
C GLU A 452 16.21 -18.23 -8.57
N MET A 453 16.76 -17.09 -8.16
CA MET A 453 16.56 -16.56 -6.82
C MET A 453 15.08 -16.22 -6.57
N GLN A 454 14.39 -15.63 -7.55
CA GLN A 454 12.96 -15.32 -7.48
C GLN A 454 12.10 -16.59 -7.34
N GLU A 455 12.39 -17.63 -8.13
CA GLU A 455 11.69 -18.91 -8.06
C GLU A 455 11.91 -19.62 -6.71
N SER A 456 13.12 -19.55 -6.16
CA SER A 456 13.47 -20.24 -4.91
C SER A 456 13.01 -19.48 -3.66
N LEU A 457 13.17 -18.16 -3.64
CA LEU A 457 12.82 -17.34 -2.48
C LEU A 457 11.33 -16.96 -2.46
N GLY A 458 10.73 -16.79 -3.63
CA GLY A 458 9.46 -16.09 -3.82
C GLY A 458 9.68 -14.58 -3.91
N ASN A 459 8.67 -13.86 -4.40
CA ASN A 459 8.65 -12.39 -4.46
C ASN A 459 7.23 -11.82 -4.21
N GLY A 460 6.41 -12.58 -3.47
CA GLY A 460 5.09 -12.13 -3.03
C GLY A 460 5.13 -11.16 -1.85
N THR A 461 3.95 -10.75 -1.39
CA THR A 461 3.80 -9.79 -0.28
C THR A 461 4.20 -10.37 1.06
N ALA A 462 4.29 -11.70 1.20
CA ALA A 462 4.77 -12.33 2.41
C ALA A 462 6.22 -11.90 2.68
N VAL A 463 6.51 -11.50 3.91
CA VAL A 463 7.83 -11.00 4.30
C VAL A 463 8.94 -12.04 4.09
N GLN A 464 8.62 -13.33 4.22
CA GLN A 464 9.56 -14.44 3.96
C GLN A 464 9.86 -14.66 2.47
N GLU A 465 9.14 -13.99 1.57
CA GLU A 465 9.35 -14.01 0.13
C GLU A 465 9.98 -12.68 -0.33
N GLY A 466 9.25 -11.58 -0.15
CA GLY A 466 9.63 -10.27 -0.71
C GLY A 466 10.93 -9.71 -0.14
N LEU A 467 11.17 -9.80 1.17
CA LEU A 467 12.38 -9.24 1.79
C LEU A 467 13.66 -9.98 1.37
N PRO A 468 13.74 -11.33 1.45
CA PRO A 468 14.90 -12.07 0.93
C PRO A 468 15.17 -11.83 -0.54
N PHE A 469 14.13 -11.74 -1.37
CA PHE A 469 14.30 -11.46 -2.80
C PHE A 469 14.82 -10.03 -3.07
N ALA A 470 14.32 -9.03 -2.35
CA ALA A 470 14.86 -7.68 -2.44
C ALA A 470 16.35 -7.62 -2.06
N TRP A 471 16.74 -8.38 -1.03
CA TRP A 471 18.15 -8.50 -0.62
C TRP A 471 18.98 -9.26 -1.66
N ALA A 472 18.44 -10.29 -2.29
CA ALA A 472 19.08 -10.99 -3.40
C ALA A 472 19.41 -10.04 -4.56
N CYS A 473 18.44 -9.21 -4.99
CA CYS A 473 18.66 -8.21 -6.04
C CYS A 473 19.80 -7.25 -5.67
N PHE A 474 19.81 -6.73 -4.44
CA PHE A 474 20.90 -5.87 -3.97
C PHE A 474 22.25 -6.59 -3.92
N LEU A 475 22.31 -7.74 -3.28
CA LEU A 475 23.56 -8.48 -3.03
C LEU A 475 24.16 -9.08 -4.30
N ARG A 476 23.39 -9.20 -5.38
CA ARG A 476 23.91 -9.66 -6.68
C ARG A 476 24.77 -8.60 -7.37
N SER A 477 24.34 -7.33 -7.31
CA SER A 477 24.98 -6.19 -7.97
C SER A 477 25.05 -4.95 -7.06
N PRO A 478 25.72 -5.02 -5.89
CA PRO A 478 25.61 -4.00 -4.84
C PRO A 478 26.14 -2.62 -5.25
N GLU A 479 27.01 -2.55 -6.27
CA GLU A 479 27.63 -1.32 -6.76
C GLU A 479 26.83 -0.65 -7.90
N SER A 480 25.75 -1.28 -8.42
CA SER A 480 24.99 -0.77 -9.57
C SER A 480 23.52 -0.59 -9.23
N PHE A 481 23.12 0.67 -8.98
CA PHE A 481 21.73 0.99 -8.63
C PHE A 481 20.70 0.48 -9.65
N SER A 482 21.03 0.56 -10.95
CA SER A 482 20.13 0.10 -12.02
C SER A 482 19.97 -1.42 -12.01
N GLU A 483 21.07 -2.16 -11.85
CA GLU A 483 21.03 -3.63 -11.80
C GLU A 483 20.36 -4.17 -10.54
N VAL A 484 20.26 -3.36 -9.49
CA VAL A 484 19.52 -3.74 -8.27
C VAL A 484 18.02 -3.48 -8.42
N VAL A 485 17.63 -2.26 -8.84
CA VAL A 485 16.22 -1.84 -8.78
C VAL A 485 15.40 -2.42 -9.94
N LEU A 486 15.99 -2.57 -11.14
CA LEU A 486 15.25 -2.98 -12.33
C LEU A 486 14.77 -4.43 -12.25
N PRO A 487 15.58 -5.43 -11.82
CA PRO A 487 15.07 -6.79 -11.66
C PRO A 487 14.00 -6.89 -10.57
N ALA A 488 14.17 -6.17 -9.46
CA ALA A 488 13.18 -6.11 -8.40
C ALA A 488 11.84 -5.54 -8.88
N ALA A 489 11.85 -4.51 -9.74
CA ALA A 489 10.64 -3.92 -10.30
C ALA A 489 10.01 -4.77 -11.42
N ASN A 490 10.81 -5.48 -12.24
CA ASN A 490 10.31 -6.16 -13.45
C ASN A 490 9.85 -7.61 -13.22
N LEU A 491 10.17 -8.22 -12.08
CA LEU A 491 9.74 -9.61 -11.76
C LEU A 491 8.36 -9.70 -11.09
N GLY A 492 7.66 -8.56 -10.94
CA GLY A 492 6.25 -8.52 -10.59
C GLY A 492 5.93 -8.95 -9.17
N ASN A 493 4.71 -9.47 -8.96
CA ASN A 493 4.15 -9.80 -7.65
C ASN A 493 4.18 -8.59 -6.69
N ASP A 494 5.03 -8.57 -5.67
CA ASP A 494 5.21 -7.42 -4.77
C ASP A 494 6.28 -6.43 -5.27
N ALA A 495 6.15 -6.00 -6.52
CA ALA A 495 7.15 -5.17 -7.20
C ALA A 495 7.40 -3.81 -6.50
N GLU A 496 6.36 -3.14 -5.98
CA GLU A 496 6.52 -1.88 -5.21
C GLU A 496 7.38 -2.13 -3.95
N GLY A 497 7.04 -3.15 -3.17
CA GLY A 497 7.71 -3.48 -1.93
C GLY A 497 9.15 -3.95 -2.14
N THR A 498 9.36 -4.90 -3.05
CA THR A 498 10.67 -5.49 -3.32
C THR A 498 11.65 -4.48 -3.91
N ALA A 499 11.23 -3.67 -4.88
CA ALA A 499 12.06 -2.62 -5.46
C ALA A 499 12.38 -1.51 -4.46
N SER A 500 11.42 -1.11 -3.60
CA SER A 500 11.68 -0.13 -2.53
C SER A 500 12.74 -0.63 -1.55
N MET A 501 12.60 -1.87 -1.05
CA MET A 501 13.58 -2.45 -0.13
C MET A 501 14.97 -2.56 -0.79
N ALA A 502 15.05 -3.08 -2.02
CA ALA A 502 16.31 -3.23 -2.75
C ALA A 502 16.98 -1.88 -3.04
N GLY A 503 16.20 -0.89 -3.48
CA GLY A 503 16.68 0.47 -3.75
C GLY A 503 17.17 1.17 -2.49
N SER A 504 16.50 0.97 -1.34
CA SER A 504 16.94 1.55 -0.07
C SER A 504 18.30 1.01 0.41
N LEU A 505 18.55 -0.29 0.19
CA LEU A 505 19.84 -0.92 0.54
C LEU A 505 20.95 -0.42 -0.37
N CYS A 506 20.71 -0.44 -1.69
CA CYS A 506 21.69 0.03 -2.66
C CYS A 506 22.02 1.51 -2.40
N GLY A 507 21.02 2.37 -2.29
CA GLY A 507 21.21 3.79 -2.01
C GLY A 507 21.92 4.07 -0.68
N ALA A 508 21.67 3.27 0.38
CA ALA A 508 22.40 3.40 1.63
C ALA A 508 23.89 3.05 1.51
N TYR A 509 24.24 2.16 0.58
CA TYR A 509 25.61 1.69 0.37
C TYR A 509 26.39 2.57 -0.61
N VAL A 510 25.84 2.83 -1.80
CA VAL A 510 26.52 3.59 -2.87
C VAL A 510 26.26 5.09 -2.83
N GLY A 511 25.24 5.54 -2.10
CA GLY A 511 24.86 6.96 -2.00
C GLY A 511 24.01 7.47 -3.17
N ALA A 512 23.50 8.71 -3.04
CA ALA A 512 22.67 9.35 -4.06
C ALA A 512 23.44 9.67 -5.34
N SER A 513 24.73 9.97 -5.22
CA SER A 513 25.64 10.26 -6.34
C SER A 513 25.75 9.11 -7.36
N ALA A 514 25.52 7.86 -6.92
CA ALA A 514 25.52 6.67 -7.78
C ALA A 514 24.15 6.38 -8.44
N ILE A 515 23.09 7.11 -8.07
CA ILE A 515 21.76 6.95 -8.68
C ILE A 515 21.75 7.64 -10.05
N PRO A 516 21.45 6.94 -11.15
CA PRO A 516 21.35 7.55 -12.46
C PRO A 516 20.34 8.71 -12.51
N GLU A 517 20.74 9.85 -13.10
CA GLU A 517 19.91 11.06 -13.16
C GLU A 517 18.55 10.83 -13.83
N ARG A 518 18.42 9.86 -14.74
CA ARG A 518 17.14 9.47 -15.36
C ARG A 518 16.09 9.00 -14.34
N PHE A 519 16.51 8.44 -13.21
CA PHE A 519 15.62 8.09 -12.11
C PHE A 519 15.35 9.30 -11.21
N LEU A 520 16.25 10.26 -11.11
CA LEU A 520 16.05 11.44 -10.26
C LEU A 520 15.15 12.49 -10.92
N SER A 521 15.26 12.67 -12.25
CA SER A 521 14.60 13.75 -12.98
C SER A 521 13.07 13.65 -13.01
N GLY A 522 12.52 12.43 -12.92
CA GLY A 522 11.07 12.18 -12.91
C GLY A 522 10.49 11.79 -11.55
N LEU A 523 11.31 11.79 -10.48
CA LEU A 523 10.88 11.36 -9.15
C LEU A 523 10.01 12.44 -8.49
N PRO A 524 8.72 12.17 -8.18
CA PRO A 524 7.93 13.08 -7.40
C PRO A 524 8.52 13.19 -5.99
N TRP A 525 8.38 14.34 -5.33
CA TRP A 525 8.91 14.60 -3.99
C TRP A 525 10.43 14.60 -3.83
N ARG A 526 11.24 14.53 -4.91
CA ARG A 526 12.72 14.54 -4.85
C ARG A 526 13.28 15.55 -3.84
N LYS A 527 12.91 16.83 -3.97
CA LYS A 527 13.39 17.91 -3.08
C LYS A 527 13.00 17.68 -1.62
N GLU A 528 11.80 17.17 -1.39
CA GLU A 528 11.31 16.91 -0.03
C GLU A 528 12.04 15.72 0.61
N LEU A 529 12.34 14.69 -0.18
CA LEU A 529 13.12 13.53 0.25
C LEU A 529 14.57 13.90 0.53
N GLU A 530 15.20 14.71 -0.33
CA GLU A 530 16.56 15.23 -0.13
C GLU A 530 16.63 16.07 1.15
N GLN A 531 15.66 16.97 1.36
CA GLN A 531 15.60 17.76 2.59
C GLN A 531 15.38 16.88 3.83
N ALA A 532 14.45 15.92 3.76
CA ALA A 532 14.20 15.00 4.86
C ALA A 532 15.45 14.19 5.23
N ALA A 533 16.25 13.77 4.25
CA ALA A 533 17.51 13.06 4.50
C ALA A 533 18.51 13.92 5.30
N GLU A 534 18.65 15.20 4.96
CA GLU A 534 19.53 16.13 5.68
C GLU A 534 19.07 16.41 7.11
N ASP A 535 17.76 16.61 7.29
CA ASP A 535 17.19 16.87 8.60
C ASP A 535 17.33 15.62 9.50
N LEU A 536 17.10 14.42 8.93
CA LEU A 536 17.30 13.15 9.63
C LEU A 536 18.77 12.93 9.99
N LEU A 537 19.72 13.26 9.11
CA LEU A 537 21.15 13.18 9.42
C LEU A 537 21.54 14.12 10.56
N THR A 538 21.00 15.35 10.54
CA THR A 538 21.23 16.34 11.59
C THR A 538 20.74 15.82 12.94
N LEU A 539 19.56 15.20 12.99
CA LEU A 539 19.02 14.60 14.21
C LEU A 539 19.79 13.35 14.64
N ALA A 540 20.16 12.48 13.70
CA ALA A 540 20.89 11.24 13.98
C ALA A 540 22.28 11.48 14.60
N ARG A 541 22.91 12.62 14.29
CA ARG A 541 24.20 13.04 14.85
C ARG A 541 24.11 13.74 16.21
N ARG A 542 22.91 14.06 16.70
CA ARG A 542 22.75 14.66 18.03
C ARG A 542 22.86 13.56 19.08
N ASP A 543 23.90 13.62 19.92
CA ASP A 543 24.01 12.76 21.12
C ASP A 543 22.75 12.92 21.98
N PRO A 544 22.00 11.84 22.29
CA PRO A 544 20.88 11.91 23.22
C PRO A 544 21.30 12.28 24.65
N GLU A 545 22.60 12.18 25.00
CA GLU A 545 23.09 12.37 26.39
C GLU A 545 23.57 13.78 26.75
N LYS A 546 23.65 14.75 25.82
CA LYS A 546 24.13 16.12 26.15
C LYS A 546 23.01 17.13 26.50
N GLY A 547 21.76 16.67 26.61
CA GLY A 547 20.59 17.53 26.83
C GLY A 547 20.05 17.60 28.27
N GLY A 548 20.64 16.92 29.26
CA GLY A 548 20.07 16.83 30.60
C GLY A 548 21.10 16.89 31.73
N THR A 549 20.96 17.89 32.60
CA THR A 549 21.64 18.08 33.90
C THR A 549 23.05 18.68 33.91
N GLY A 550 23.20 19.87 33.32
CA GLY A 550 24.13 20.86 33.86
C GLY A 550 23.56 21.48 35.15
N SER A 551 23.70 20.79 36.28
CA SER A 551 23.48 21.40 37.59
C SER A 551 24.55 22.47 37.82
N PRO A 552 24.21 23.73 38.16
CA PRO A 552 25.22 24.72 38.50
C PRO A 552 25.77 24.37 39.88
N THR A 553 27.06 24.00 39.93
CA THR A 553 27.81 24.00 41.17
C THR A 553 27.87 25.42 41.71
N ALA A 554 27.07 25.70 42.73
CA ALA A 554 27.20 26.89 43.55
C ALA A 554 28.56 26.84 44.26
N SER A 555 29.39 27.84 44.00
CA SER A 555 30.52 28.24 44.86
C SER A 555 30.08 29.41 45.72
#